data_AF-A0AAE0T9S5-F1
#
_entry.id   AF-A0AAE0T9S5-F1
#
_cell.length_a   1.000
_cell.length_b   1.000
_cell.length_c   1.000
_cell.angle_alpha   90.00
_cell.angle_beta   90.00
_cell.angle_gamma   90.00
#
_symmetry.space_group_name_H-M   'P 1'
#
loop_
_entity.id
_entity.type
_entity.pdbx_description
1 polymer ?
#
loop_
_entity_poly.entity_id
_entity_poly.type
_entity_poly.pdbx_seq_one_letter_code
_entity_poly.pdbx_strand_id
1 'polypeptide(L)'
;MGDYYRSPYESPTFENDVRDLFLELAPLYENLHAYVRRKLKQYYGADKFPSTGHIPAHILGNMWAQDWTNIYDLVAPYPEKRTVDITKALINKNYTITRMYKVGEDFFTSIGLYKMPPLFWEKSMFVKPVDREVDCQPSSWEFMNRRDYR
;
A
#
# COMPACT_ATOMS: atom_id res chain seq x y z
N MET A 1 -5.70 -17.11 -20.97
CA MET A 1 -4.97 -16.68 -19.75
C MET A 1 -5.86 -15.83 -18.85
N GLY A 2 -6.58 -14.84 -19.37
CA GLY A 2 -7.56 -14.07 -18.59
C GLY A 2 -8.66 -14.93 -17.93
N ASP A 3 -9.31 -15.82 -18.69
CA ASP A 3 -10.41 -16.65 -18.16
C ASP A 3 -9.96 -17.56 -17.01
N TYR A 4 -8.76 -18.15 -17.13
CA TYR A 4 -8.15 -18.97 -16.08
C TYR A 4 -7.88 -18.16 -14.80
N TYR A 5 -7.40 -16.91 -14.91
CA TYR A 5 -7.18 -16.07 -13.74
C TYR A 5 -8.48 -15.62 -13.06
N ARG A 6 -9.60 -15.60 -13.78
CA ARG A 6 -10.92 -15.29 -13.22
C ARG A 6 -11.63 -16.51 -12.63
N SER A 7 -11.23 -17.73 -13.02
CA SER A 7 -11.90 -18.95 -12.57
C SER A 7 -11.93 -19.19 -11.05
N PRO A 8 -10.94 -18.77 -10.24
CA PRO A 8 -11.01 -18.96 -8.78
C PRO A 8 -12.17 -18.21 -8.11
N TYR A 9 -12.75 -17.21 -8.77
CA TYR A 9 -13.92 -16.50 -8.27
C TYR A 9 -15.23 -17.24 -8.56
N GLU A 10 -15.21 -18.24 -9.45
CA GLU A 10 -16.36 -19.08 -9.83
C GLU A 10 -17.65 -18.31 -10.14
N SER A 11 -17.51 -17.06 -10.60
CA SER A 11 -18.63 -16.15 -10.88
C SER A 11 -18.74 -15.89 -12.38
N PRO A 12 -19.86 -16.26 -13.03
CA PRO A 12 -20.10 -15.94 -14.44
C PRO A 12 -20.29 -14.43 -14.68
N THR A 13 -20.56 -13.64 -13.63
CA THR A 13 -20.77 -12.18 -13.70
C THR A 13 -19.57 -11.37 -13.26
N PHE A 14 -18.44 -12.00 -12.92
CA PHE A 14 -17.27 -11.34 -12.33
C PHE A 14 -16.85 -10.04 -13.04
N GLU A 15 -16.82 -10.03 -14.37
CA GLU A 15 -16.43 -8.82 -15.13
C GLU A 15 -17.43 -7.68 -14.99
N ASN A 16 -18.73 -7.99 -14.96
CA ASN A 16 -19.77 -6.99 -14.73
C ASN A 16 -19.69 -6.48 -13.28
N ASP A 17 -19.51 -7.38 -12.31
CA ASP A 17 -19.43 -7.02 -10.90
C ASP A 17 -18.25 -6.05 -10.64
N VAL A 18 -17.07 -6.33 -11.21
CA VAL A 18 -15.90 -5.43 -11.12
C VAL A 18 -16.15 -4.10 -11.82
N ARG A 19 -16.78 -4.10 -13.00
CA ARG A 19 -17.11 -2.87 -13.73
C ARG A 19 -18.07 -2.01 -12.94
N ASP A 20 -19.10 -2.61 -12.37
CA ASP A 20 -20.17 -1.89 -11.69
C ASP A 20 -19.61 -1.27 -10.39
N LEU A 21 -18.79 -2.01 -9.64
CA LEU A 21 -18.02 -1.46 -8.51
C LEU A 21 -17.08 -0.31 -8.91
N PHE A 22 -16.42 -0.41 -10.06
CA PHE A 22 -15.59 0.68 -10.57
C PHE A 22 -16.42 1.93 -10.89
N LEU A 23 -17.60 1.78 -11.50
CA LEU A 23 -18.50 2.89 -11.80
C LEU A 23 -19.07 3.55 -10.54
N GLU A 24 -19.32 2.78 -9.47
CA GLU A 24 -19.71 3.31 -8.17
C GLU A 24 -18.59 4.14 -7.52
N LEU A 25 -17.32 3.70 -7.67
CA LEU A 25 -16.15 4.42 -7.14
C LEU A 25 -15.72 5.62 -8.02
N ALA A 26 -16.06 5.62 -9.31
CA ALA A 26 -15.59 6.61 -10.27
C ALA A 26 -15.87 8.07 -9.85
N PRO A 27 -17.07 8.45 -9.36
CA PRO A 27 -17.31 9.83 -8.92
C PRO A 27 -16.38 10.28 -7.79
N LEU A 28 -16.03 9.39 -6.86
CA LEU A 28 -15.06 9.70 -5.79
C LEU A 28 -13.67 9.90 -6.38
N TYR A 29 -13.23 9.00 -7.26
CA TYR A 29 -11.93 9.09 -7.91
C TYR A 29 -11.79 10.36 -8.76
N GLU A 30 -12.83 10.74 -9.52
CA GLU A 30 -12.82 11.95 -10.34
C GLU A 30 -12.68 13.23 -9.51
N ASN A 31 -13.39 13.32 -8.38
CA ASN A 31 -13.25 14.43 -7.45
C ASN A 31 -11.85 14.50 -6.83
N LEU A 32 -11.32 13.35 -6.38
CA LEU A 32 -9.96 13.25 -5.85
C LEU A 32 -8.92 13.64 -6.91
N HIS A 33 -9.02 13.09 -8.12
CA HIS A 33 -8.14 13.37 -9.25
C HIS A 33 -8.16 14.86 -9.61
N ALA A 34 -9.35 15.47 -9.73
CA ALA A 34 -9.47 16.89 -10.04
C ALA A 34 -8.86 17.78 -8.95
N TYR A 35 -9.08 17.44 -7.67
CA TYR A 35 -8.51 18.15 -6.53
C TYR A 35 -6.98 18.06 -6.51
N VAL A 36 -6.43 16.85 -6.63
CA VAL A 36 -4.98 16.59 -6.64
C VAL A 36 -4.34 17.29 -7.84
N ARG A 37 -4.91 17.14 -9.04
CA ARG A 37 -4.44 17.83 -10.25
C ARG A 37 -4.34 19.34 -10.03
N ARG A 38 -5.35 19.96 -9.41
CA ARG A 38 -5.36 21.41 -9.12
C ARG A 38 -4.22 21.79 -8.16
N LYS A 39 -4.04 21.04 -7.07
CA LYS A 39 -2.97 21.29 -6.09
C LYS A 39 -1.58 21.14 -6.71
N LEU A 40 -1.37 20.08 -7.49
CA LEU A 40 -0.09 19.85 -8.17
C LEU A 40 0.16 20.90 -9.26
N LYS A 41 -0.87 21.37 -9.99
CA LYS A 41 -0.76 22.51 -10.92
C LYS A 41 -0.30 23.78 -10.23
N GLN A 42 -0.82 24.06 -9.04
CA GLN A 42 -0.41 25.22 -8.24
C GLN A 42 1.06 25.12 -7.78
N TYR A 43 1.53 23.91 -7.48
CA TYR A 43 2.90 23.67 -7.01
C TYR A 43 3.93 23.64 -8.15
N TYR A 44 3.68 22.91 -9.23
CA TYR A 44 4.65 22.69 -10.31
C TYR A 44 4.57 23.71 -11.46
N GLY A 45 3.50 24.50 -11.52
CA GLY A 45 3.21 25.42 -12.63
C GLY A 45 2.21 24.83 -13.63
N ALA A 46 1.29 25.66 -14.12
CA ALA A 46 0.24 25.25 -15.04
C ALA A 46 0.76 24.90 -16.44
N ASP A 47 1.91 25.46 -16.83
CA ASP A 47 2.62 25.23 -18.10
C ASP A 47 3.13 23.79 -18.25
N LYS A 48 3.38 23.10 -17.12
CA LYS A 48 3.85 21.71 -17.12
C LYS A 48 2.74 20.68 -17.22
N PHE A 49 1.48 21.12 -17.25
CA PHE A 49 0.33 20.23 -17.32
C PHE A 49 -0.29 20.19 -18.71
N PRO A 50 -0.70 19.00 -19.18
CA PRO A 50 -1.29 18.84 -20.49
C PRO A 50 -2.69 19.47 -20.55
N SER A 51 -3.04 20.00 -21.72
CA SER A 51 -4.37 20.56 -22.02
C SER A 51 -5.49 19.51 -21.98
N THR A 52 -5.15 18.24 -22.21
CA THR A 52 -6.08 17.10 -22.13
C THR A 52 -6.53 16.77 -20.71
N GLY A 53 -5.92 17.36 -19.69
CA GLY A 53 -6.40 17.31 -18.31
C GLY A 53 -5.96 16.11 -17.48
N HIS A 54 -5.14 15.20 -17.99
CA HIS A 54 -4.55 14.15 -17.14
C HIS A 54 -3.42 14.71 -16.25
N ILE A 55 -3.05 13.96 -15.21
CA ILE A 55 -1.88 14.24 -14.38
C ILE A 55 -0.68 13.50 -14.98
N PRO A 56 0.51 14.12 -15.14
CA PRO A 56 1.71 13.39 -15.51
C PRO A 56 2.01 12.25 -14.52
N ALA A 57 2.25 11.03 -15.00
CA ALA A 57 2.34 9.84 -14.12
C ALA A 57 3.50 9.90 -13.11
N HIS A 58 4.61 10.55 -13.46
CA HIS A 58 5.84 10.58 -12.66
C HIS A 58 5.80 11.52 -11.44
N ILE A 59 4.73 12.29 -11.24
CA ILE A 59 4.63 13.28 -10.13
C ILE A 59 3.67 12.88 -9.02
N LEU A 60 3.26 11.61 -8.97
CA LEU A 60 2.28 11.09 -8.01
C LEU A 60 2.91 10.38 -6.80
N GLY A 61 4.23 10.50 -6.62
CA GLY A 61 4.93 10.00 -5.43
C GLY A 61 5.17 8.49 -5.39
N ASN A 62 4.78 7.77 -6.44
CA ASN A 62 5.01 6.35 -6.61
C ASN A 62 5.38 6.07 -8.08
N MET A 63 6.30 5.13 -8.32
CA MET A 63 6.82 4.79 -9.65
C MET A 63 5.72 4.45 -10.67
N TRP A 64 4.62 3.85 -10.21
CA TRP A 64 3.49 3.43 -11.04
C TRP A 64 2.23 4.25 -10.80
N ALA A 65 2.31 5.31 -9.99
CA ALA A 65 1.16 6.15 -9.63
C ALA A 65 -0.03 5.39 -9.04
N GLN A 66 0.18 4.18 -8.49
CA GLN A 66 -0.87 3.36 -7.89
C GLN A 66 -1.25 3.80 -6.47
N ASP A 67 -0.38 4.58 -5.83
CA ASP A 67 -0.57 5.14 -4.48
C ASP A 67 -0.01 6.57 -4.45
N TRP A 68 -0.80 7.51 -3.92
CA TRP A 68 -0.50 8.95 -3.86
C TRP A 68 -0.24 9.44 -2.43
N THR A 69 -0.04 8.54 -1.46
CA THR A 69 0.26 8.88 -0.07
C THR A 69 1.51 9.76 0.08
N ASN A 70 2.55 9.51 -0.72
CA ASN A 70 3.82 10.25 -0.66
C ASN A 70 3.73 11.72 -1.12
N ILE A 71 2.63 12.14 -1.76
CA ILE A 71 2.39 13.55 -2.12
C ILE A 71 1.45 14.27 -1.15
N TYR A 72 1.11 13.65 -0.01
CA TYR A 72 0.16 14.21 0.96
C TYR A 72 0.51 15.64 1.37
N ASP A 73 1.79 15.93 1.63
CA ASP A 73 2.26 17.26 2.03
C ASP A 73 1.94 18.35 0.98
N LEU A 74 1.89 17.98 -0.30
CA LEU A 74 1.58 18.90 -1.40
C LEU A 74 0.08 19.15 -1.58
N VAL A 75 -0.75 18.17 -1.19
CA VAL A 75 -2.19 18.17 -1.45
C VAL A 75 -3.04 18.30 -0.20
N ALA A 76 -2.43 18.41 0.97
CA ALA A 76 -3.10 18.56 2.26
C ALA A 76 -4.19 19.66 2.21
N PRO A 77 -5.46 19.35 2.52
CA PRO A 77 -6.53 20.35 2.52
C PRO A 77 -6.32 21.44 3.56
N TYR A 78 -5.76 21.08 4.71
CA TYR A 78 -5.48 21.98 5.84
C TYR A 78 -4.02 21.79 6.30
N PRO A 79 -3.04 22.44 5.66
CA PRO A 79 -1.62 22.22 5.92
C PRO A 79 -1.19 22.44 7.38
N GLU A 80 -1.90 23.33 8.08
CA GLU A 80 -1.61 23.65 9.49
C GLU A 80 -2.05 22.53 10.45
N LYS A 81 -2.96 21.64 10.01
CA LYS A 81 -3.37 20.47 10.79
C LYS A 81 -2.47 19.30 10.42
N ARG A 82 -1.42 19.09 11.23
CA ARG A 82 -0.47 17.99 11.04
C ARG A 82 -1.19 16.64 11.10
N THR A 83 -0.96 15.80 10.11
CA THR A 83 -1.20 14.36 10.21
C THR A 83 -0.19 13.75 11.17
N VAL A 84 -0.59 12.63 11.79
CA VAL A 84 0.27 11.91 12.73
C VAL A 84 1.22 11.02 11.93
N ASP A 85 2.37 11.56 11.54
CA ASP A 85 3.51 10.74 11.13
C ASP A 85 4.26 10.25 12.38
N ILE A 86 4.17 8.95 12.64
CA ILE A 86 4.81 8.31 13.79
C ILE A 86 6.26 7.90 13.52
N THR A 87 6.80 8.07 12.31
CA THR A 87 8.14 7.58 11.92
C THR A 87 9.23 8.11 12.85
N LYS A 88 9.23 9.43 13.12
CA LYS A 88 10.18 10.04 14.06
C LYS A 88 10.01 9.50 15.49
N ALA A 89 8.77 9.24 15.90
CA ALA A 89 8.50 8.67 17.22
C ALA A 89 8.99 7.22 17.34
N LEU A 90 8.87 6.42 16.26
CA LEU A 90 9.40 5.05 16.21
C LEU A 90 10.92 5.05 16.30
N ILE A 91 11.60 5.93 15.54
CA ILE A 91 13.07 6.10 15.59
C ILE A 91 13.51 6.52 16.99
N ASN A 92 12.88 7.56 17.57
CA ASN A 92 13.22 8.06 18.90
C ASN A 92 12.98 7.02 20.01
N LYS A 93 12.03 6.10 19.81
CA LYS A 93 11.77 4.98 20.73
C LYS A 93 12.60 3.73 20.42
N ASN A 94 13.56 3.81 19.50
CA ASN A 94 14.40 2.69 19.05
C ASN A 94 13.57 1.44 18.68
N TYR A 95 12.50 1.63 17.90
CA TYR A 95 11.72 0.49 17.39
C TYR A 95 12.57 -0.37 16.46
N THR A 96 12.71 -1.64 16.81
CA THR A 96 13.34 -2.65 15.95
C THR A 96 12.31 -3.29 15.03
N ILE A 97 12.77 -3.88 13.92
CA ILE A 97 11.88 -4.59 12.98
C ILE A 97 11.13 -5.72 13.71
N THR A 98 11.82 -6.52 14.52
CA THR A 98 11.18 -7.57 15.33
C THR A 98 10.09 -7.00 16.24
N ARG A 99 10.30 -5.83 16.85
CA ARG A 99 9.28 -5.17 17.67
C ARG A 99 8.07 -4.74 16.85
N MET A 100 8.26 -4.27 15.62
CA MET A 100 7.15 -3.92 14.72
C MET A 100 6.29 -5.16 14.41
N TYR A 101 6.91 -6.30 14.09
CA TYR A 101 6.19 -7.56 13.89
C TYR A 101 5.48 -8.04 15.17
N LYS A 102 6.11 -7.90 16.34
CA LYS A 102 5.49 -8.26 17.63
C LYS A 102 4.27 -7.40 17.96
N VAL A 103 4.31 -6.10 17.66
CA VAL A 103 3.11 -5.24 17.78
C VAL A 103 1.98 -5.72 16.88
N GLY A 104 2.30 -6.19 15.66
CA GLY A 104 1.33 -6.85 14.79
C GLY A 104 0.74 -8.13 15.39
N GLU A 105 1.59 -9.02 15.91
CA GLU A 105 1.15 -10.24 16.63
C GLU A 105 0.26 -9.91 17.85
N ASP A 106 0.63 -8.90 18.63
CA ASP A 106 -0.13 -8.46 19.78
C ASP A 106 -1.53 -7.98 19.37
N PHE A 107 -1.66 -7.27 18.24
CA PHE A 107 -2.96 -6.90 17.69
C PHE A 107 -3.82 -8.13 17.36
N PHE A 108 -3.28 -9.10 16.63
CA PHE A 108 -4.02 -10.33 16.26
C PHE A 108 -4.43 -11.14 17.49
N THR A 109 -3.53 -11.28 18.47
CA THR A 109 -3.86 -12.01 19.71
C THR A 109 -4.85 -11.26 20.59
N SER A 110 -4.88 -9.92 20.56
CA SER A 110 -5.86 -9.11 21.30
C SER A 110 -7.29 -9.35 20.85
N ILE A 111 -7.49 -9.77 19.59
CA ILE A 111 -8.80 -10.13 19.02
C ILE A 111 -9.04 -11.65 19.00
N GLY A 112 -8.23 -12.42 19.73
CA GLY A 112 -8.41 -13.86 19.93
C GLY A 112 -7.83 -14.75 18.82
N LEU A 113 -7.01 -14.21 17.92
CA LEU A 113 -6.33 -15.00 16.87
C LEU A 113 -5.00 -15.58 17.36
N TYR A 114 -4.43 -16.49 16.56
CA TYR A 114 -3.24 -17.25 16.92
C TYR A 114 -1.96 -16.40 16.91
N LYS A 115 -1.03 -16.77 17.79
CA LYS A 115 0.36 -16.29 17.75
C LYS A 115 1.11 -16.88 16.55
N MET A 116 2.16 -16.20 16.12
CA MET A 116 3.08 -16.74 15.13
C MET A 116 3.88 -17.89 15.73
N PRO A 117 4.05 -19.01 14.99
CA PRO A 117 4.78 -20.17 15.48
C PRO A 117 6.28 -19.84 15.67
N PRO A 118 7.02 -20.58 16.52
CA PRO A 118 8.45 -20.34 16.72
C PRO A 118 9.28 -20.34 15.42
N LEU A 119 8.92 -21.21 14.46
CA LEU A 119 9.60 -21.31 13.17
C LEU A 119 9.51 -20.03 12.32
N PHE A 120 8.42 -19.26 12.44
CA PHE A 120 8.28 -17.98 11.77
C PHE A 120 9.39 -17.02 12.22
N TRP A 121 9.57 -16.87 13.53
CA TRP A 121 10.59 -15.99 14.09
C TRP A 121 12.02 -16.46 13.81
N GLU A 122 12.23 -17.77 13.78
CA GLU A 122 13.55 -18.37 13.51
C GLU A 122 13.97 -18.23 12.05
N LYS A 123 13.03 -18.34 11.11
CA LYS A 123 13.35 -18.55 9.69
C LYS A 123 12.89 -17.47 8.72
N SER A 124 12.04 -16.51 9.13
CA SER A 124 11.62 -15.39 8.28
C SER A 124 12.75 -14.40 8.01
N MET A 125 12.69 -13.76 6.85
CA MET A 125 13.63 -12.71 6.45
C MET A 125 13.03 -11.33 6.72
N PHE A 126 13.31 -10.78 7.90
CA PHE A 126 12.78 -9.47 8.32
C PHE A 126 13.56 -8.28 7.77
N VAL A 127 14.82 -8.49 7.37
CA VAL A 127 15.73 -7.45 6.90
C VAL A 127 16.42 -7.93 5.64
N LYS A 128 16.67 -7.01 4.70
CA LYS A 128 17.45 -7.32 3.50
C LYS A 128 18.85 -7.81 3.90
N PRO A 129 19.26 -9.01 3.48
CA PRO A 129 20.61 -9.52 3.73
C PRO A 129 21.65 -8.70 2.96
N VAL A 130 22.86 -8.63 3.51
CA VAL A 130 23.99 -7.91 2.89
C VAL A 130 24.84 -8.82 2.00
N ASP A 131 24.72 -10.14 2.18
CA ASP A 131 25.56 -11.17 1.57
C ASP A 131 24.98 -11.75 0.28
N ARG A 132 23.73 -11.43 -0.08
CA ARG A 132 23.06 -12.00 -1.25
C ARG A 132 21.99 -11.08 -1.83
N GLU A 133 21.71 -11.27 -3.12
CA GLU A 133 20.56 -10.66 -3.78
C GLU A 133 19.27 -11.38 -3.38
N VAL A 134 18.21 -10.61 -3.16
CA VAL A 134 16.88 -11.11 -2.80
C VAL A 134 15.81 -10.23 -3.42
N ASP A 135 14.63 -10.82 -3.63
CA ASP A 135 13.41 -10.05 -3.87
C ASP A 135 12.98 -9.36 -2.57
N CYS A 136 12.81 -8.03 -2.62
CA CYS A 136 12.39 -7.21 -1.49
C CYS A 136 10.89 -6.91 -1.49
N GLN A 137 10.13 -7.42 -2.47
CA GLN A 137 8.69 -7.25 -2.49
C GLN A 137 8.05 -7.99 -1.29
N PRO A 138 7.21 -7.31 -0.49
CA PRO A 138 6.53 -7.95 0.64
C PRO A 138 5.71 -9.16 0.17
N SER A 139 5.91 -10.30 0.82
CA SER A 139 5.21 -11.54 0.53
C SER A 139 5.05 -12.36 1.81
N SER A 140 4.12 -13.32 1.79
CA SER A 140 3.87 -14.28 2.86
C SER A 140 3.88 -15.69 2.30
N TRP A 141 4.50 -16.63 3.00
CA TRP A 141 4.76 -17.97 2.49
C TRP A 141 4.21 -19.06 3.40
N GLU A 142 3.43 -19.99 2.84
CA GLU A 142 3.03 -21.24 3.48
C GLU A 142 3.79 -22.41 2.83
N PHE A 143 4.56 -23.16 3.63
CA PHE A 143 5.40 -24.26 3.13
C PHE A 143 4.65 -25.61 3.08
N MET A 144 3.31 -25.59 3.09
CA MET A 144 2.43 -26.75 2.91
C MET A 144 2.63 -27.92 3.89
N ASN A 145 3.28 -27.69 5.04
CA ASN A 145 3.55 -28.70 6.06
C ASN A 145 2.81 -28.43 7.39
N ARG A 146 1.92 -27.43 7.40
CA ARG A 146 1.13 -26.98 8.56
C ARG A 146 1.96 -26.53 9.77
N ARG A 147 3.24 -26.23 9.58
CA ARG A 147 4.19 -25.87 10.65
C ARG A 147 5.03 -24.64 10.33
N ASP A 148 5.46 -24.50 9.08
CA ASP A 148 6.40 -23.47 8.62
C ASP A 148 5.66 -22.44 7.75
N TYR A 149 5.61 -21.22 8.29
CA TYR A 149 4.99 -20.03 7.71
C TYR A 149 6.01 -18.90 7.84
N ARG A 150 6.19 -18.07 6.80
CA ARG A 150 7.22 -17.03 6.80
C ARG A 150 6.82 -15.72 6.16
#